data_AF-H8FYD7-F1
#
_entry.id   AF-H8FYD7-F1
#
_cell.length_a   1.000
_cell.length_b   1.000
_cell.length_c   1.000
_cell.angle_alpha   90.00
_cell.angle_beta   90.00
_cell.angle_gamma   90.00
#
_symmetry.space_group_name_H-M   'P 1'
#
loop_
_entity.id
_entity.type
_entity.pdbx_description
1 polymer ?
#
loop_
_entity_poly.entity_id
_entity_poly.type
_entity_poly.pdbx_seq_one_letter_code
_entity_poly.pdbx_strand_id
1 'polypeptide(L)'
;MKSWLFAALAIVGQWTDVSKIDAHQTMCLAQTIYHEARGEPVRGQLLVAEVVLNRVETEGFPKTICKVVYQRGGTGKAQFSWTNGKKQLDDWTSFYNAVEIAVLMQTGGINRQHPGVLFFFNPRIERPSWADDMKVVTKAGDHLFLAFKDGRA
;
A
#
# COMPACT_ATOMS: atom_id res chain seq x y z
N MET A 1 -17.50 -40.10 26.68
CA MET A 1 -18.54 -39.90 25.65
C MET A 1 -18.15 -38.67 24.83
N LYS A 2 -17.84 -38.86 23.55
CA LYS A 2 -17.37 -37.80 22.64
C LYS A 2 -18.59 -36.99 22.20
N SER A 3 -18.73 -35.75 22.67
CA SER A 3 -19.74 -34.82 22.12
C SER A 3 -19.10 -34.02 20.99
N TRP A 4 -19.37 -34.46 19.77
CA TRP A 4 -19.12 -33.74 18.54
C TRP A 4 -20.29 -32.81 18.27
N LEU A 5 -20.25 -31.58 18.78
CA LEU A 5 -21.25 -30.55 18.45
C LEU A 5 -20.61 -29.15 18.43
N PHE A 6 -19.58 -29.00 17.59
CA PHE A 6 -19.21 -27.69 17.03
C PHE A 6 -18.91 -27.87 15.54
N ALA A 7 -19.92 -28.34 14.80
CA ALA A 7 -19.97 -28.20 13.36
C ALA A 7 -21.29 -27.48 13.03
N ALA A 8 -21.26 -26.16 13.14
CA ALA A 8 -22.31 -25.30 12.61
C ALA A 8 -21.69 -23.97 12.15
N LEU A 9 -21.65 -23.82 10.81
CA LEU A 9 -21.57 -22.57 10.04
C LEU A 9 -20.21 -21.86 9.94
N ALA A 10 -19.28 -22.48 9.21
CA ALA A 10 -18.30 -21.72 8.42
C ALA A 10 -18.99 -21.16 7.16
N ILE A 11 -19.74 -20.06 7.30
CA ILE A 11 -20.18 -19.26 6.14
C ILE A 11 -19.08 -18.22 5.89
N VAL A 12 -18.22 -18.51 4.90
CA VAL A 12 -17.27 -17.61 4.22
C VAL A 12 -16.53 -16.63 5.14
N GLY A 13 -15.70 -17.16 6.03
CA GLY A 13 -14.76 -16.38 6.83
C GLY A 13 -13.59 -15.86 5.99
N GLN A 14 -13.71 -14.64 5.47
CA GLN A 14 -12.55 -13.80 5.18
C GLN A 14 -12.43 -12.83 6.37
N TRP A 15 -11.72 -13.28 7.40
CA TRP A 15 -11.63 -12.56 8.67
C TRP A 15 -10.79 -11.30 8.48
N THR A 16 -11.43 -10.13 8.48
CA THR A 16 -10.75 -8.87 8.77
C THR A 16 -10.16 -8.98 10.17
N ASP A 17 -8.84 -8.95 10.30
CA ASP A 17 -8.18 -8.94 11.60
C ASP A 17 -8.16 -7.50 12.12
N VAL A 18 -9.26 -7.10 12.76
CA VAL A 18 -9.42 -5.75 13.34
C VAL A 18 -8.41 -5.46 14.44
N SER A 19 -7.77 -6.47 15.02
CA SER A 19 -6.69 -6.26 16.00
C SER A 19 -5.45 -5.62 15.38
N LYS A 20 -5.30 -5.71 14.05
CA LYS A 20 -4.22 -5.04 13.31
C LYS A 20 -4.44 -3.55 13.11
N ILE A 21 -5.61 -3.00 13.46
CA ILE A 21 -5.87 -1.56 13.32
C ILE A 21 -5.01 -0.81 14.33
N ASP A 22 -4.08 -0.02 13.79
CA ASP A 22 -3.29 0.98 14.51
C ASP A 22 -3.56 2.32 13.84
N ALA A 23 -4.24 3.22 14.56
CA ALA A 23 -4.69 4.50 14.01
C ALA A 23 -3.55 5.35 13.43
N HIS A 24 -2.35 5.29 14.03
CA HIS A 24 -1.20 6.03 13.53
C HIS A 24 -0.69 5.42 12.22
N GLN A 25 -0.58 4.08 12.15
CA GLN A 25 -0.21 3.40 10.90
C GLN A 25 -1.25 3.61 9.79
N THR A 26 -2.54 3.50 10.13
CA THR A 26 -3.65 3.74 9.19
C THR A 26 -3.57 5.14 8.62
N MET A 27 -3.30 6.16 9.46
CA MET A 27 -3.19 7.54 9.01
C MET A 27 -2.02 7.74 8.03
N CYS A 28 -0.85 7.17 8.31
CA CYS A 28 0.31 7.20 7.39
C CYS A 28 -0.03 6.58 6.03
N LEU A 29 -0.74 5.43 6.04
CA LEU A 29 -1.15 4.75 4.81
C LEU A 29 -2.20 5.57 4.04
N ALA A 30 -3.22 6.08 4.72
CA ALA A 30 -4.29 6.89 4.13
C ALA A 30 -3.75 8.18 3.50
N GLN A 31 -2.87 8.90 4.18
CA GLN A 31 -2.22 10.09 3.62
C GLN A 31 -1.38 9.75 2.39
N THR A 32 -0.72 8.58 2.38
CA THR A 32 0.04 8.11 1.22
C THR A 32 -0.88 7.82 0.04
N ILE A 33 -1.95 7.05 0.24
CA ILE A 33 -2.95 6.76 -0.80
C ILE A 33 -3.53 8.06 -1.35
N TYR A 34 -3.91 8.99 -0.47
CA TYR A 34 -4.47 10.27 -0.85
C TYR A 34 -3.50 11.10 -1.69
N HIS A 35 -2.27 11.31 -1.23
CA HIS A 35 -1.34 12.19 -1.93
C HIS A 35 -0.77 11.58 -3.22
N GLU A 36 -0.65 10.26 -3.29
CA GLU A 36 -0.06 9.57 -4.45
C GLU A 36 -1.10 9.10 -5.46
N ALA A 37 -2.38 8.94 -5.07
CA ALA A 37 -3.39 8.33 -5.93
C ALA A 37 -4.81 8.90 -5.79
N ARG A 38 -5.01 10.07 -5.15
CA ARG A 38 -6.30 10.78 -5.26
C ARG A 38 -6.56 11.11 -6.74
N GLY A 39 -7.76 10.78 -7.23
CA GLY A 39 -8.14 10.92 -8.63
C GLY A 39 -7.82 9.71 -9.52
N GLU A 40 -7.03 8.75 -9.03
CA GLU A 40 -6.81 7.48 -9.71
C GLU A 40 -8.01 6.54 -9.52
N PRO A 41 -8.24 5.58 -10.44
CA PRO A 41 -9.18 4.49 -10.21
C PRO A 41 -8.88 3.76 -8.89
N VAL A 42 -9.89 3.19 -8.24
CA VAL A 42 -9.74 2.45 -6.96
C VAL A 42 -8.61 1.42 -7.03
N ARG A 43 -8.43 0.74 -8.17
CA ARG A 43 -7.32 -0.19 -8.39
C ARG A 43 -5.93 0.45 -8.20
N GLY A 44 -5.74 1.69 -8.64
CA GLY A 44 -4.48 2.43 -8.44
C GLY A 44 -4.25 2.77 -6.97
N GLN A 45 -5.30 3.18 -6.27
CA GLN A 45 -5.24 3.46 -4.83
C GLN A 45 -4.89 2.20 -4.02
N LEU A 46 -5.49 1.06 -4.35
CA LEU A 46 -5.17 -0.24 -3.76
C LEU A 46 -3.72 -0.66 -4.03
N LEU A 47 -3.22 -0.46 -5.24
CA LEU A 47 -1.83 -0.79 -5.59
C LEU A 47 -0.81 0.10 -4.87
N VAL A 48 -1.11 1.38 -4.62
CA VAL A 48 -0.26 2.24 -3.78
C VAL A 48 -0.22 1.72 -2.34
N ALA A 49 -1.38 1.35 -1.79
CA ALA A 49 -1.44 0.76 -0.45
C ALA A 49 -0.65 -0.56 -0.39
N GLU A 50 -0.80 -1.40 -1.41
CA GLU A 50 -0.10 -2.67 -1.56
C GLU A 50 1.42 -2.50 -1.63
N VAL A 51 1.94 -1.51 -2.37
CA VAL A 51 3.38 -1.18 -2.38
C VAL A 51 3.90 -0.93 -0.96
N VAL A 52 3.18 -0.15 -0.15
CA VAL A 52 3.60 0.17 1.22
C VAL A 52 3.61 -1.09 2.09
N LEU A 53 2.56 -1.91 2.01
CA LEU A 53 2.46 -3.14 2.80
C LEU A 53 3.46 -4.21 2.37
N ASN A 54 3.69 -4.36 1.06
CA ASN A 54 4.72 -5.26 0.54
C ASN A 54 6.10 -4.86 1.07
N ARG A 55 6.44 -3.57 1.05
CA ARG A 55 7.70 -3.10 1.63
C ARG A 55 7.81 -3.40 3.13
N VAL A 56 6.73 -3.32 3.91
CA VAL A 56 6.79 -3.72 5.32
C VAL A 56 7.24 -5.18 5.47
N GLU A 57 6.79 -6.05 4.55
CA GLU A 57 7.09 -7.48 4.56
C GLU A 57 8.47 -7.81 3.95
N THR A 58 8.91 -7.07 2.95
CA THR A 58 10.18 -7.31 2.24
C THR A 58 11.43 -7.04 3.08
N GLU A 59 12.42 -7.93 3.00
CA GLU A 59 13.72 -7.74 3.64
C GLU A 59 14.46 -6.49 3.10
N GLY A 60 15.14 -5.76 3.99
CA GLY A 60 15.84 -4.53 3.66
C GLY A 60 14.98 -3.26 3.70
N PHE A 61 13.67 -3.38 3.92
CA PHE A 61 12.76 -2.25 4.15
C PHE A 61 12.36 -2.12 5.62
N PRO A 62 11.93 -0.92 6.06
CA PRO A 62 11.42 -0.72 7.41
C PRO A 62 10.17 -1.56 7.72
N LYS A 63 10.04 -2.01 8.97
CA LYS A 63 9.03 -2.99 9.41
C LYS A 63 7.75 -2.40 9.99
N THR A 64 7.47 -1.13 9.71
CA THR A 64 6.17 -0.50 10.02
C THR A 64 5.76 0.42 8.88
N ILE A 65 4.44 0.57 8.69
CA ILE A 65 3.85 1.39 7.62
C ILE A 65 4.42 2.81 7.67
N CYS A 66 4.35 3.48 8.82
CA CYS A 66 4.87 4.84 8.94
C CYS A 66 6.37 4.92 8.67
N LYS A 67 7.18 3.94 9.08
CA LYS A 67 8.62 3.97 8.77
C LYS A 67 8.89 3.80 7.27
N VAL A 68 8.08 3.03 6.55
CA VAL A 68 8.14 2.96 5.08
C VAL A 68 7.72 4.28 4.45
N VAL A 69 6.62 4.87 4.92
CA VAL A 69 6.08 6.14 4.41
C VAL A 69 7.08 7.30 4.60
N TYR A 70 7.72 7.38 5.76
CA TYR A 70 8.70 8.44 6.07
C TYR A 70 10.14 8.04 5.72
N GLN A 71 10.35 6.93 5.00
CA GLN A 71 11.68 6.49 4.60
C GLN A 71 12.35 7.57 3.73
N ARG A 72 13.65 7.81 3.99
CA ARG A 72 14.50 8.63 3.12
C ARG A 72 15.53 7.72 2.45
N GLY A 73 15.74 7.91 1.16
CA GLY A 73 16.78 7.20 0.40
C GLY A 73 18.19 7.64 0.80
N GLY A 74 19.22 6.97 0.27
CA GLY A 74 20.62 7.25 0.60
C GLY A 74 21.08 8.69 0.33
N THR A 75 20.40 9.41 -0.57
CA THR A 75 20.66 10.83 -0.87
C THR A 75 19.82 11.79 -0.02
N GLY A 76 19.12 11.30 1.00
CA GLY A 76 18.20 12.09 1.83
C GLY A 76 16.85 12.46 1.16
N LYS A 77 16.60 11.99 -0.07
CA LYS A 77 15.30 12.19 -0.76
C LYS A 77 14.21 11.39 -0.07
N ALA A 78 13.06 12.00 0.20
CA ALA A 78 11.90 11.30 0.75
C ALA A 78 11.36 10.26 -0.25
N GLN A 79 10.90 9.12 0.26
CA GLN A 79 10.26 8.08 -0.55
C GLN A 79 8.93 8.58 -1.15
N PHE A 80 8.11 9.25 -0.34
CA PHE A 80 6.87 9.88 -0.78
C PHE A 80 7.02 11.39 -0.65
N SER A 81 6.86 12.11 -1.76
CA SER A 81 7.22 13.53 -1.86
C SER A 81 6.47 14.41 -0.86
N TRP A 82 5.25 13.99 -0.47
CA TRP A 82 4.42 14.71 0.49
C TRP A 82 4.98 14.72 1.90
N THR A 83 5.93 13.83 2.23
CA THR A 83 6.55 13.77 3.58
C THR A 83 7.68 14.78 3.79
N ASN A 84 8.06 15.56 2.76
CA ASN A 84 9.05 16.64 2.90
C ASN A 84 8.51 17.88 3.65
N GLY A 85 7.21 17.93 3.96
CA GLY A 85 6.58 19.04 4.66
C GLY A 85 5.11 18.74 4.95
N LYS A 86 4.37 19.75 5.44
CA LYS A 86 2.91 19.61 5.57
C LYS A 86 2.27 19.84 4.20
N LYS A 87 1.66 18.81 3.62
CA LYS A 87 0.75 18.96 2.47
C LYS A 87 -0.69 19.04 2.96
N GLN A 88 -1.49 19.85 2.27
CA GLN A 88 -2.89 20.07 2.62
C GLN A 88 -3.77 18.91 2.14
N LEU A 89 -4.77 18.57 2.95
CA LEU A 89 -5.92 17.77 2.54
C LEU A 89 -7.02 18.77 2.15
N ASP A 90 -7.39 18.82 0.88
CA ASP A 90 -8.35 19.79 0.30
C ASP A 90 -9.60 19.12 -0.29
N ASP A 91 -9.61 17.78 -0.36
CA ASP A 91 -10.72 16.94 -0.78
C ASP A 91 -10.99 15.87 0.29
N TRP A 92 -11.99 16.12 1.13
CA TRP A 92 -12.35 15.24 2.23
C TRP A 92 -12.98 13.93 1.78
N THR A 93 -13.74 13.93 0.68
CA THR A 93 -14.36 12.71 0.15
C THR A 93 -13.29 11.73 -0.31
N SER A 94 -12.30 12.19 -1.09
CA SER A 94 -11.17 11.35 -1.49
C SER A 94 -10.33 10.91 -0.30
N PHE A 95 -10.21 11.75 0.74
CA PHE A 95 -9.49 11.37 1.95
C PHE A 95 -10.22 10.29 2.76
N TYR A 96 -11.54 10.35 2.90
CA TYR A 96 -12.32 9.30 3.54
C TYR A 96 -12.20 7.97 2.80
N ASN A 97 -12.25 7.99 1.47
CA ASN A 97 -12.02 6.79 0.65
C ASN A 97 -10.61 6.21 0.88
N ALA A 98 -9.59 7.07 0.98
CA ALA A 98 -8.22 6.64 1.28
C ALA A 98 -8.10 5.99 2.68
N VAL A 99 -8.82 6.51 3.68
CA VAL A 99 -8.89 5.92 5.02
C VAL A 99 -9.57 4.55 5.00
N GLU A 100 -10.70 4.41 4.29
CA GLU A 100 -11.40 3.14 4.15
C GLU A 100 -10.49 2.07 3.50
N ILE A 101 -9.84 2.43 2.39
CA ILE A 101 -8.86 1.56 1.72
C ILE A 101 -7.72 1.17 2.67
N ALA A 102 -7.17 2.13 3.42
CA ALA A 102 -6.09 1.87 4.36
C ALA A 102 -6.50 0.85 5.44
N VAL A 103 -7.69 0.99 6.02
CA VAL A 103 -8.22 0.06 7.03
C VAL A 103 -8.43 -1.33 6.42
N LEU A 104 -9.08 -1.42 5.26
CA LEU A 104 -9.34 -2.70 4.60
C LEU A 104 -8.06 -3.44 4.21
N MET A 105 -7.06 -2.73 3.71
CA MET A 105 -5.76 -3.32 3.35
C MET A 105 -4.97 -3.76 4.59
N GLN A 106 -4.97 -2.95 5.67
CA GLN A 106 -4.26 -3.26 6.91
C GLN A 106 -4.86 -4.47 7.65
N THR A 107 -6.18 -4.62 7.60
CA THR A 107 -6.91 -5.72 8.26
C THR A 107 -6.99 -6.99 7.42
N GLY A 108 -6.53 -6.96 6.16
CA GLY A 108 -6.69 -8.07 5.22
C GLY A 108 -8.12 -8.24 4.69
N GLY A 109 -8.98 -7.23 4.84
CA GLY A 109 -10.31 -7.19 4.23
C GLY A 109 -10.27 -7.12 2.71
N ILE A 110 -9.14 -6.69 2.13
CA ILE A 110 -8.83 -6.81 0.70
C ILE A 110 -7.52 -7.57 0.52
N ASN A 111 -7.55 -8.61 -0.32
CA ASN A 111 -6.35 -9.38 -0.64
C ASN A 111 -5.45 -8.60 -1.60
N ARG A 112 -4.16 -8.55 -1.26
CA ARG A 112 -3.07 -8.10 -2.13
C ARG A 112 -2.91 -9.06 -3.31
N GLN A 113 -2.90 -8.54 -4.53
CA GLN A 113 -2.87 -9.34 -5.76
C GLN A 113 -1.46 -9.45 -6.39
N HIS A 114 -0.54 -8.62 -5.92
CA HIS A 114 0.79 -8.39 -6.47
C HIS A 114 1.85 -8.24 -5.35
N PRO A 115 2.10 -9.29 -4.53
CA PRO A 115 2.98 -9.21 -3.36
C PRO A 115 4.44 -8.79 -3.65
N GLY A 116 4.92 -8.94 -4.89
CA GLY A 116 6.26 -8.51 -5.30
C GLY A 116 6.36 -7.07 -5.82
N VAL A 117 5.24 -6.34 -5.90
CA VAL A 117 5.26 -4.93 -6.36
C VAL A 117 5.75 -4.03 -5.23
N LEU A 118 6.84 -3.30 -5.49
CA LEU A 118 7.54 -2.49 -4.50
C LEU A 118 7.77 -1.04 -4.95
N PHE A 119 7.53 -0.73 -6.21
CA PHE A 119 7.79 0.57 -6.80
C PHE A 119 6.65 0.99 -7.72
N PHE A 120 6.49 2.30 -7.89
CA PHE A 120 5.65 2.85 -8.93
C PHE A 120 6.17 4.21 -9.38
N PHE A 121 5.78 4.64 -10.58
CA PHE A 121 5.99 6.00 -11.06
C PHE A 121 4.96 6.35 -12.14
N ASN A 122 4.75 7.65 -12.36
CA ASN A 122 3.91 8.15 -13.45
C ASN A 122 4.81 8.48 -14.66
N PRO A 123 4.80 7.67 -15.74
CA PRO A 123 5.66 7.86 -16.90
C PRO A 123 5.34 9.15 -17.68
N ARG A 124 4.20 9.82 -17.42
CA ARG A 124 3.89 11.12 -18.03
C ARG A 124 4.56 12.29 -17.30
N ILE A 125 4.98 12.10 -16.05
CA ILE A 125 5.63 13.13 -15.24
C ILE A 125 7.15 12.94 -15.28
N GLU A 126 7.63 11.74 -14.97
CA GLU A 126 9.06 11.43 -14.91
C GLU A 126 9.30 9.94 -15.15
N ARG A 127 10.39 9.59 -15.83
CA ARG A 127 10.93 8.22 -15.85
C ARG A 127 12.26 8.19 -15.08
N PRO A 128 12.27 7.66 -13.85
CA PRO A 128 13.50 7.59 -13.07
C PRO A 128 14.44 6.49 -13.59
N SER A 129 15.75 6.72 -13.52
CA SER A 129 16.76 5.79 -14.05
C SER A 129 16.71 4.39 -13.43
N TRP A 130 16.38 4.29 -12.14
CA TRP A 130 16.24 2.99 -11.46
C TRP A 130 15.17 2.10 -12.07
N ALA A 131 14.20 2.66 -12.81
CA ALA A 131 13.12 1.88 -13.42
C ALA A 131 13.62 0.94 -14.52
N ASP A 132 14.77 1.24 -15.15
CA ASP A 132 15.36 0.42 -16.20
C ASP A 132 15.85 -0.95 -15.67
N ASP A 133 16.15 -1.03 -14.37
CA ASP A 133 16.57 -2.25 -13.68
C ASP A 133 15.39 -3.07 -13.12
N MET A 134 14.16 -2.59 -13.28
CA MET A 134 12.96 -3.20 -12.73
C MET A 134 12.11 -3.91 -13.80
N LYS A 135 11.19 -4.77 -13.35
CA LYS A 135 10.14 -5.38 -14.17
C LYS A 135 8.83 -4.63 -13.96
N VAL A 136 8.22 -4.14 -15.04
CA VAL A 136 6.84 -3.64 -14.99
C VAL A 136 5.90 -4.82 -14.78
N VAL A 137 5.10 -4.77 -13.71
CA VAL A 137 4.14 -5.82 -13.33
C VAL A 137 2.76 -5.49 -13.85
N THR A 138 2.30 -4.25 -13.64
CA THR A 138 0.98 -3.81 -14.07
C THR A 138 0.93 -2.29 -14.22
N LYS A 139 -0.12 -1.80 -14.87
CA LYS A 139 -0.49 -0.39 -14.93
C LYS A 139 -1.86 -0.21 -14.29
N ALA A 140 -2.05 0.85 -13.50
CA ALA A 140 -3.37 1.27 -13.04
C ALA A 140 -3.43 2.80 -13.05
N GLY A 141 -4.48 3.32 -13.72
CA GLY A 141 -4.58 4.73 -14.05
C GLY A 141 -3.31 5.23 -14.74
N ASP A 142 -2.66 6.19 -14.11
CA ASP A 142 -1.47 6.85 -14.63
C ASP A 142 -0.16 6.21 -14.18
N HIS A 143 -0.20 5.28 -13.24
CA HIS A 143 1.00 4.69 -12.66
C HIS A 143 1.38 3.36 -13.30
N LEU A 144 2.68 3.18 -13.53
CA LEU A 144 3.30 1.87 -13.74
C LEU A 144 3.77 1.34 -12.39
N PHE A 145 3.45 0.09 -12.08
CA PHE A 145 3.84 -0.61 -10.86
C PHE A 145 4.87 -1.68 -11.18
N LEU A 146 5.95 -1.72 -10.41
CA LEU A 146 7.15 -2.47 -10.71
C LEU A 146 7.63 -3.33 -9.55
N ALA A 147 8.32 -4.40 -9.91
CA ALA A 147 9.01 -5.33 -9.03
C ALA A 147 10.47 -5.47 -9.47
N PHE A 148 11.31 -6.06 -8.63
CA PHE A 148 12.64 -6.48 -9.06
C PHE A 148 12.54 -7.59 -10.12
N LYS A 149 13.51 -7.63 -11.04
CA LYS A 149 13.53 -8.63 -12.14
C LYS A 149 13.76 -10.07 -11.65
N ASP A 150 14.48 -10.22 -10.54
CA ASP A 150 14.80 -11.51 -9.92
C ASP A 150 13.65 -12.05 -9.02
N GLY A 151 12.55 -11.31 -8.89
CA GLY A 151 11.35 -11.75 -8.18
C GLY A 151 11.44 -11.65 -6.65
N ARG A 152 12.49 -11.04 -6.10
CA ARG A 152 12.58 -10.80 -4.65
C ARG A 152 11.41 -9.94 -4.15
N ALA A 153 10.84 -10.35 -3.03
CA ALA A 153 9.71 -9.75 -2.34
C ALA A 153 9.83 -10.00 -0.84
#